data_AF-A0A1Y3MSY8-F1
#
_entry.id   AF-A0A1Y3MSY8-F1
#
_cell.length_a   1.000
_cell.length_b   1.000
_cell.length_c   1.000
_cell.angle_alpha   90.00
_cell.angle_beta   90.00
_cell.angle_gamma   90.00
#
_symmetry.space_group_name_H-M   'P 1'
#
loop_
_entity.id
_entity.type
_entity.pdbx_description
1 polymer ?
#
loop_
_entity_poly.entity_id
_entity_poly.type
_entity_poly.pdbx_seq_one_letter_code
_entity_poly.pdbx_strand_id
1 'polypeptide(L)'
;ENIQNNLTNIVNSGSKGSYSEGLSAKELFIHSKSGRAGIISTSLNTSSTGYLQRELVKCMEDLTTDRNGIVRDYNHNEIYYYPFATNTPDIDDSFLEYAFSMSIKEKEKENKKQDK
;
A
#
# COMPACT_ATOMS: atom_id res chain seq x y z
N GLU A 1 -36.66 29.04 -10.69
CA GLU A 1 -37.00 27.60 -10.75
C GLU A 1 -36.55 26.88 -12.02
N ASN A 2 -36.80 27.39 -13.24
CA ASN A 2 -36.57 26.60 -14.48
C ASN A 2 -35.10 26.23 -14.81
N ILE A 3 -34.10 27.05 -14.46
CA ILE A 3 -32.69 26.76 -14.81
C ILE A 3 -32.08 25.72 -13.84
N GLN A 4 -32.35 25.88 -12.53
CA GLN A 4 -31.94 24.92 -11.49
C GLN A 4 -32.56 23.54 -11.75
N ASN A 5 -33.86 23.47 -12.05
CA ASN A 5 -34.54 22.19 -12.33
C ASN A 5 -34.00 21.50 -13.61
N ASN A 6 -33.56 22.26 -14.61
CA ASN A 6 -32.97 21.72 -15.83
C ASN A 6 -31.55 21.16 -15.57
N LEU A 7 -30.72 21.87 -14.80
CA LEU A 7 -29.42 21.38 -14.36
C LEU A 7 -29.53 20.10 -13.51
N THR A 8 -30.49 20.05 -12.58
CA THR A 8 -30.76 18.87 -11.76
C THR A 8 -31.23 17.68 -12.61
N ASN A 9 -32.05 17.90 -13.63
CA ASN A 9 -32.45 16.86 -14.58
C ASN A 9 -31.29 16.40 -15.49
N ILE A 10 -30.34 17.27 -15.81
CA ILE A 10 -29.12 16.93 -16.55
C ILE A 10 -28.20 16.04 -15.71
N VAL A 11 -28.07 16.32 -14.42
CA VAL A 11 -27.22 15.54 -13.49
C VAL A 11 -27.88 14.21 -13.12
N ASN A 12 -29.20 14.19 -12.94
CA ASN A 12 -29.96 12.97 -12.57
C ASN A 12 -30.28 12.05 -13.76
N SER A 13 -30.03 12.49 -15.00
CA SER A 13 -30.08 11.60 -16.17
C SER A 13 -28.77 10.83 -16.27
N GLY A 14 -28.61 9.83 -15.41
CA GLY A 14 -27.58 8.81 -15.57
C GLY A 14 -27.62 8.24 -17.00
N SER A 15 -26.45 7.95 -17.56
CA SER A 15 -26.29 7.42 -18.93
C SER A 15 -27.23 6.26 -19.17
N LYS A 16 -28.17 6.42 -20.09
CA LYS A 16 -29.19 5.40 -20.42
C LYS A 16 -28.77 4.56 -21.62
N GLY A 17 -27.88 5.07 -22.48
CA GLY A 17 -27.35 4.35 -23.64
C GLY A 17 -26.29 3.31 -23.27
N SER A 18 -26.34 2.14 -23.92
CA SER A 18 -25.27 1.14 -23.86
C SER A 18 -24.11 1.51 -24.78
N TYR A 19 -22.87 1.12 -24.45
CA TYR A 19 -21.71 1.29 -25.33
C TYR A 19 -21.89 0.61 -26.70
N SER A 20 -22.73 -0.43 -26.78
CA SER A 20 -23.05 -1.14 -28.03
C SER A 20 -23.99 -0.36 -28.95
N GLU A 21 -24.88 0.45 -28.40
CA GLU A 21 -25.88 1.23 -29.15
C GLU A 21 -25.40 2.67 -29.41
N GLY A 22 -24.34 3.09 -28.71
CA GLY A 22 -23.76 4.42 -28.79
C GLY A 22 -24.32 5.35 -27.73
N LEU A 23 -23.48 6.30 -27.31
CA LEU A 23 -23.85 7.33 -26.33
C LEU A 23 -24.23 8.63 -27.06
N SER A 24 -25.23 9.34 -26.54
CA SER A 24 -25.52 10.70 -26.98
C SER A 24 -24.32 11.62 -26.66
N ALA A 25 -24.12 12.68 -27.44
CA ALA A 25 -23.01 13.64 -27.24
C ALA A 25 -22.94 14.18 -25.80
N LYS A 26 -24.11 14.39 -25.16
CA LYS A 26 -24.19 14.83 -23.77
C LYS A 26 -23.73 13.76 -22.77
N GLU A 27 -24.10 12.51 -22.99
CA GLU A 27 -23.69 11.38 -22.13
C GLU A 27 -22.21 11.09 -22.29
N LEU A 28 -21.69 11.14 -23.52
CA LEU A 28 -20.27 11.00 -23.81
C LEU A 28 -19.43 12.10 -23.12
N PHE A 29 -19.93 13.34 -23.09
CA PHE A 29 -19.25 14.44 -22.42
C PHE A 29 -19.18 14.25 -20.89
N ILE A 30 -20.27 13.81 -20.25
CA ILE A 30 -20.29 13.49 -18.82
C ILE A 30 -19.39 12.27 -18.52
N HIS A 31 -19.48 11.22 -19.34
CA HIS A 31 -18.64 10.03 -19.23
C HIS A 31 -17.15 10.37 -19.32
N SER A 32 -16.76 11.19 -20.29
CA SER A 32 -15.37 11.65 -20.47
C SER A 32 -14.86 12.45 -19.28
N LYS A 33 -15.70 13.32 -18.70
CA LYS A 33 -15.35 14.06 -17.48
C LYS A 33 -15.13 13.13 -16.27
N SER A 34 -16.02 12.16 -16.10
CA SER A 34 -15.90 11.16 -15.03
C SER A 34 -14.64 10.30 -15.20
N GLY A 35 -14.39 9.80 -16.43
CA GLY A 35 -13.20 9.01 -16.74
C GLY A 35 -11.89 9.76 -16.49
N ARG A 36 -11.81 11.04 -16.88
CA ARG A 36 -10.64 11.87 -16.59
C ARG A 36 -10.40 12.04 -15.09
N ALA A 37 -11.45 12.30 -14.31
CA ALA A 37 -11.33 12.44 -12.86
C ALA A 37 -10.84 11.13 -12.21
N GLY A 38 -11.35 9.98 -12.68
CA GLY A 38 -10.91 8.66 -12.23
C GLY A 38 -9.44 8.40 -12.49
N ILE A 39 -8.96 8.61 -13.72
CA ILE A 39 -7.54 8.40 -14.08
C ILE A 39 -6.61 9.29 -13.26
N ILE A 40 -7.00 10.55 -13.03
CA ILE A 40 -6.21 11.48 -12.21
C ILE A 40 -6.17 11.01 -10.76
N SER A 41 -7.30 10.61 -10.18
CA SER A 41 -7.35 10.12 -8.80
C SER A 41 -6.51 8.86 -8.63
N THR A 42 -6.57 7.91 -9.57
CA THR A 42 -5.71 6.73 -9.55
C THR A 42 -4.24 7.13 -9.62
N SER A 43 -3.86 8.01 -10.54
CA SER A 43 -2.46 8.45 -10.70
C SER A 43 -1.92 9.13 -9.44
N LEU A 44 -2.72 9.99 -8.80
CA LEU A 44 -2.36 10.64 -7.55
C LEU A 44 -2.24 9.64 -6.39
N ASN A 45 -3.22 8.76 -6.22
CA ASN A 45 -3.19 7.74 -5.18
C ASN A 45 -1.98 6.81 -5.34
N THR A 46 -1.69 6.35 -6.56
CA THR A 46 -0.51 5.52 -6.86
C THR A 46 0.80 6.23 -6.54
N SER A 47 0.94 7.52 -6.91
CA SER A 47 2.14 8.28 -6.58
C SER A 47 2.36 8.45 -5.08
N SER A 48 1.27 8.73 -4.33
CA SER A 48 1.31 8.94 -2.89
C SER A 48 1.62 7.64 -2.14
N THR A 49 0.90 6.56 -2.45
CA THR A 49 1.12 5.27 -1.77
C THR A 49 2.50 4.69 -2.08
N GLY A 50 3.01 4.85 -3.31
CA GLY A 50 4.36 4.42 -3.67
C GLY A 50 5.45 5.20 -2.95
N TYR A 51 5.29 6.52 -2.83
CA TYR A 51 6.23 7.37 -2.08
C TYR A 51 6.24 6.99 -0.59
N LEU A 52 5.05 6.91 0.01
CA LEU A 52 4.88 6.53 1.42
C LEU A 52 5.47 5.14 1.69
N GLN A 53 5.25 4.17 0.80
CA GLN A 53 5.86 2.84 0.92
C GLN A 53 7.39 2.91 0.93
N ARG A 54 7.99 3.69 0.02
CA ARG A 54 9.45 3.82 -0.05
C ARG A 54 10.02 4.51 1.19
N GLU A 55 9.35 5.54 1.69
CA GLU A 55 9.72 6.18 2.95
C GLU A 55 9.63 5.21 4.13
N LEU A 56 8.54 4.46 4.26
CA LEU A 56 8.37 3.46 5.32
C LEU A 56 9.48 2.40 5.27
N VAL A 57 9.80 1.87 4.09
CA VAL A 57 10.89 0.90 3.93
C VAL A 57 12.23 1.51 4.36
N LYS A 58 12.51 2.75 3.97
CA LYS A 58 13.74 3.45 4.37
C LYS A 58 13.82 3.74 5.87
N CYS A 59 12.72 4.09 6.52
CA CYS A 59 12.70 4.29 7.97
C CYS A 59 12.86 2.99 8.76
N MET A 60 12.52 1.84 8.18
CA MET A 60 12.54 0.54 8.86
C MET A 60 13.72 -0.35 8.45
N GLU A 61 14.55 0.05 7.47
CA GLU A 61 15.63 -0.80 6.94
C GLU A 61 16.74 -1.08 7.97
N ASP A 62 16.93 -0.17 8.93
CA ASP A 62 17.96 -0.27 9.96
C ASP A 62 17.49 -1.04 11.22
N LEU A 63 16.20 -1.41 11.29
CA LEU A 63 15.65 -2.13 12.44
C LEU A 63 16.01 -3.61 12.37
N THR A 64 16.59 -4.14 13.45
CA THR A 64 16.94 -5.56 13.58
C THR A 64 16.27 -6.18 14.80
N THR A 65 15.81 -7.43 14.67
CA THR A 65 15.27 -8.20 15.79
C THR A 65 16.33 -9.11 16.38
N ASP A 66 16.44 -9.13 17.70
CA ASP A 66 17.32 -10.04 18.43
C ASP A 66 16.64 -11.39 18.71
N ARG A 67 17.44 -12.38 19.10
CA ARG A 67 17.00 -13.73 19.46
C ARG A 67 15.95 -13.78 20.57
N ASN A 68 15.88 -12.72 21.38
CA ASN A 68 14.89 -12.56 22.45
C ASN A 68 13.59 -11.86 22.00
N GLY A 69 13.42 -11.61 20.69
CA GLY A 69 12.24 -10.93 20.13
C GLY A 69 12.24 -9.40 20.34
N ILE A 70 13.36 -8.82 20.76
CA ILE A 70 13.51 -7.37 20.99
C ILE A 70 13.97 -6.72 19.69
N VAL A 71 13.29 -5.66 19.26
CA VAL A 71 13.69 -4.84 18.11
C VAL A 71 14.69 -3.78 18.56
N ARG A 72 15.78 -3.61 17.80
CA ARG A 72 16.83 -2.64 18.05
C ARG A 72 17.08 -1.75 16.84
N ASP A 73 17.47 -0.52 17.12
CA ASP A 73 17.92 0.47 16.13
C ASP A 73 19.40 0.25 15.73
N TYR A 74 19.90 0.99 14.73
CA TYR A 74 21.30 0.94 14.29
C TYR A 74 22.31 1.22 15.42
N ASN A 75 21.93 2.05 16.40
CA ASN A 75 22.74 2.35 17.59
C ASN A 75 22.63 1.29 18.70
N HIS A 76 22.01 0.13 18.44
CA HIS A 76 21.73 -0.91 19.44
C HIS A 76 20.83 -0.45 20.60
N ASN A 77 20.16 0.69 20.45
CA ASN A 77 19.14 1.13 21.39
C ASN A 77 17.91 0.22 21.26
N GLU A 78 17.38 -0.20 22.40
CA GLU A 78 16.18 -1.02 22.45
C GLU A 78 14.95 -0.18 22.13
N ILE A 79 14.27 -0.54 21.05
CA ILE A 79 12.98 0.04 20.69
C ILE A 79 11.92 -0.99 21.10
N TYR A 80 11.14 -0.67 22.12
CA TYR A 80 10.08 -1.55 22.58
C TYR A 80 8.96 -1.67 21.52
N TYR A 81 8.87 -2.83 20.89
CA TYR A 81 7.71 -3.28 20.12
C TYR A 81 7.43 -4.74 20.49
N TYR A 82 6.24 -5.04 21.01
CA TYR A 82 5.76 -6.38 21.36
C TYR A 82 4.44 -6.62 20.59
N PRO A 83 4.19 -7.79 19.94
CA PRO A 83 4.56 -9.14 20.38
C PRO A 83 5.19 -10.00 19.27
N PHE A 84 6.52 -10.04 19.17
CA PHE A 84 7.21 -11.14 18.47
C PHE A 84 7.41 -12.38 19.37
N ALA A 85 6.97 -12.28 20.62
CA ALA A 85 6.87 -13.38 21.55
C ALA A 85 5.43 -13.45 22.08
N THR A 86 4.92 -14.67 22.23
CA THR A 86 3.68 -15.08 22.91
C THR A 86 2.35 -14.85 22.17
N ASN A 87 1.89 -15.90 21.46
CA ASN A 87 0.48 -16.29 21.27
C ASN A 87 -0.48 -15.24 20.68
N THR A 88 -0.13 -14.60 19.56
CA THR A 88 -1.15 -13.96 18.70
C THR A 88 -1.74 -15.01 17.75
N PRO A 89 -3.04 -15.33 17.81
CA PRO A 89 -3.65 -16.40 17.01
C PRO A 89 -3.66 -16.14 15.49
N ASP A 90 -3.31 -14.92 15.07
CA ASP A 90 -3.40 -14.47 13.67
C ASP A 90 -2.06 -14.47 12.92
N ILE A 91 -0.94 -14.74 13.60
CA ILE A 91 0.38 -14.83 12.97
C ILE A 91 0.83 -16.28 13.07
N ASP A 92 0.93 -16.96 11.92
CA ASP A 92 1.47 -18.32 11.84
C ASP A 92 2.95 -18.31 12.23
N ASP A 93 3.28 -19.04 13.30
CA ASP A 93 4.65 -19.25 13.81
C ASP A 93 5.62 -19.72 12.70
N SER A 94 5.10 -20.36 11.64
CA SER A 94 5.87 -20.79 10.48
C SER A 94 6.52 -19.63 9.71
N PHE A 95 5.85 -18.49 9.59
CA PHE A 95 6.41 -17.32 8.91
C PHE A 95 7.54 -16.68 9.72
N LEU A 96 7.37 -16.66 11.05
CA LEU A 96 8.36 -16.20 12.02
C LEU A 96 9.63 -17.07 11.98
N GLU A 97 9.47 -18.39 12.02
CA GLU A 97 10.59 -19.33 11.95
C GLU A 97 11.33 -19.21 10.61
N TYR A 98 10.59 -19.04 9.51
CA TYR A 98 11.17 -18.81 8.19
C TYR A 98 12.01 -17.53 8.14
N ALA A 99 11.45 -16.39 8.55
CA ALA A 99 12.14 -15.10 8.57
C ALA A 99 13.40 -15.14 9.44
N PHE A 100 13.32 -15.79 10.61
CA PHE A 100 14.46 -15.99 11.50
C PHE A 100 15.56 -16.85 10.87
N SER A 101 15.17 -17.96 10.22
CA SER A 101 16.12 -18.84 9.53
C SER A 101 16.85 -18.15 8.37
N MET A 102 16.21 -17.17 7.73
CA MET A 102 16.79 -16.36 6.65
C MET A 102 17.85 -15.39 7.18
N SER A 103 17.56 -14.69 8.28
CA SER A 103 18.50 -13.72 8.90
C SER A 103 19.76 -14.40 9.45
N ILE A 104 19.64 -15.58 10.08
CA ILE A 104 20.80 -16.35 10.55
C ILE A 104 21.69 -16.80 9.38
N LYS A 105 21.09 -17.28 8.28
CA LYS A 105 21.83 -17.69 7.08
C LYS A 105 22.61 -16.55 6.44
N GLU A 106 22.15 -15.31 6.56
CA GLU A 106 22.87 -14.13 6.05
C GLU A 106 24.10 -13.80 6.91
N LYS A 107 23.96 -13.78 8.25
CA LYS A 107 25.10 -13.56 9.15
C LYS A 107 26.18 -14.64 9.05
N GLU A 108 25.81 -15.90 8.86
CA GLU A 108 26.80 -16.98 8.64
C GLU A 108 27.58 -16.82 7.33
N LYS A 109 26.97 -16.26 6.28
CA LYS A 109 27.65 -15.98 5.01
C LYS A 109 28.59 -14.79 5.10
N GLU A 110 28.26 -13.78 5.90
CA GLU A 110 29.13 -12.63 6.17
C GLU A 110 30.36 -13.03 6.98
N ASN A 111 30.18 -13.81 8.05
CA ASN A 111 31.30 -14.31 8.86
C ASN A 111 32.26 -15.18 8.03
N LYS A 112 31.74 -16.07 7.18
CA LYS A 112 32.58 -16.89 6.27
C LYS A 112 33.32 -16.12 5.19
N LYS A 113 32.95 -14.86 4.91
CA LYS A 113 33.67 -13.98 3.97
C LYS A 113 34.79 -13.17 4.66
N GLN A 114 34.72 -12.97 5.97
CA GLN A 114 35.78 -12.28 6.72
C GLN A 114 36.93 -13.21 7.10
N ASP A 115 36.69 -14.53 7.16
CA ASP A 115 37.72 -15.56 7.40
C ASP A 115 38.48 -16.01 6.13
N LYS A 116 38.30 -15.34 4.99
CA LYS A 116 39.04 -15.56 3.73
C LYS A 116 39.76 -14.30 3.29
#